data_AF-A0A3R7WCK2-F1
#
_entry.id   AF-A0A3R7WCK2-F1
#
_cell.length_a   1.000
_cell.length_b   1.000
_cell.length_c   1.000
_cell.angle_alpha   90.00
_cell.angle_beta   90.00
_cell.angle_gamma   90.00
#
_symmetry.space_group_name_H-M   'P 1'
#
loop_
_entity.id
_entity.type
_entity.pdbx_description
1 polymer ?
#
loop_
_entity_poly.entity_id
_entity_poly.type
_entity_poly.pdbx_seq_one_letter_code
_entity_poly.pdbx_strand_id
1 'polypeptide(L)' 'MRGILSSGKDAALAGLKRWQWEELLGVRKVPRHYTEEDLHVDIFYGSSE' A
#
# COMPACT_ATOMS: atom_id res chain seq x y z
N MET A 1 -3.11 -8.79 14.71
CA MET A 1 -2.48 -7.70 13.93
C MET A 1 -3.36 -6.46 14.03
N ARG A 2 -2.71 -5.30 14.23
CA ARG A 2 -3.26 -4.00 14.65
C ARG A 2 -4.10 -3.38 13.53
N GLY A 3 -5.13 -2.59 13.87
CA GLY A 3 -6.15 -2.02 12.97
C GLY A 3 -5.64 -1.06 11.89
N ILE A 4 -4.78 -1.56 10.99
CA ILE A 4 -4.27 -0.87 9.81
C ILE A 4 -5.12 -1.34 8.63
N LEU A 5 -5.68 -0.37 7.91
CA LEU A 5 -6.45 -0.61 6.70
C LEU A 5 -5.50 -0.85 5.53
N SER A 6 -5.96 -1.60 4.54
CA SER A 6 -5.21 -1.72 3.29
C SER A 6 -5.28 -0.40 2.53
N SER A 7 -4.26 -0.08 1.73
CA SER A 7 -4.25 1.13 0.88
C SER A 7 -5.52 1.26 0.02
N GLY A 8 -6.12 0.15 -0.42
CA GLY A 8 -7.39 0.18 -1.15
C GLY A 8 -8.59 0.65 -0.30
N LYS A 9 -8.63 0.26 0.99
CA LYS A 9 -9.65 0.73 1.93
C LYS A 9 -9.44 2.20 2.30
N ASP A 10 -8.19 2.64 2.45
CA ASP A 10 -7.86 4.04 2.70
C ASP A 10 -8.23 4.93 1.50
N ALA A 11 -7.94 4.48 0.28
CA ALA A 11 -8.36 5.18 -0.94
C ALA A 11 -9.88 5.34 -1.01
N ALA A 12 -10.63 4.28 -0.69
CA ALA A 12 -12.09 4.32 -0.65
C ALA A 12 -12.62 5.29 0.42
N LEU A 13 -12.01 5.31 1.61
CA LEU A 13 -12.36 6.26 2.67
C LEU A 13 -12.05 7.72 2.28
N ALA A 14 -10.96 7.94 1.54
CA ALA A 14 -10.59 9.25 1.01
C ALA A 14 -11.46 9.69 -0.19
N GLY A 15 -12.35 8.83 -0.70
CA GLY A 15 -13.15 9.10 -1.89
C GLY A 15 -12.32 9.17 -3.19
N LEU A 16 -11.13 8.54 -3.19
CA LEU A 16 -10.18 8.59 -4.29
C LEU A 16 -10.06 7.23 -4.98
N LYS A 17 -9.76 7.25 -6.28
CA LYS A 17 -9.28 6.03 -6.94
C LYS A 17 -7.93 5.66 -6.36
N ARG A 18 -7.63 4.37 -6.32
CA ARG A 18 -6.38 3.83 -5.75
C ARG A 18 -5.12 4.53 -6.27
N TRP A 19 -5.04 4.82 -7.58
CA TRP A 19 -3.87 5.51 -8.14
C TRP A 19 -3.73 6.96 -7.67
N GLN A 20 -4.85 7.68 -7.49
CA GLN A 20 -4.85 9.07 -6.98
C GLN A 20 -4.44 9.13 -5.52
N TRP A 21 -4.86 8.11 -4.75
CA TRP A 21 -4.44 7.95 -3.37
C TRP A 21 -2.92 7.72 -3.27
N GLU A 22 -2.37 6.80 -4.07
CA GLU A 22 -0.93 6.52 -4.09
C GLU A 22 -0.10 7.74 -4.53
N GLU A 23 -0.57 8.50 -5.53
CA GLU A 23 0.05 9.75 -5.95
C GLU A 23 0.05 10.79 -4.82
N LEU A 24 -1.07 10.97 -4.14
CA LEU A 24 -1.21 11.89 -3.01
C LEU A 24 -0.26 11.52 -1.86
N LEU A 25 -0.12 10.23 -1.54
CA LEU A 25 0.82 9.74 -0.53
C LEU A 25 2.27 10.03 -0.92
N GLY A 26 2.61 9.85 -2.21
CA GLY A 26 3.93 10.15 -2.76
C GLY A 26 4.28 11.64 -2.66
N VAL A 27 3.39 12.52 -3.09
CA VAL A 27 3.56 13.98 -3.01
C VAL A 27 3.76 14.44 -1.56
N ARG A 28 2.99 13.86 -0.63
CA ARG A 28 3.07 14.18 0.81
C ARG A 28 4.24 13.50 1.52
N LYS A 29 4.98 12.63 0.83
CA LYS A 29 6.07 11.81 1.40
C LYS A 29 5.63 11.05 2.65
N VAL A 30 4.40 10.54 2.66
CA VAL A 30 3.89 9.75 3.78
C VAL A 30 4.69 8.45 3.84
N PRO A 31 5.35 8.12 4.97
CA PRO A 31 6.06 6.87 5.11
C PRO A 31 5.09 5.71 4.95
N ARG A 32 5.41 4.79 4.04
CA ARG A 32 4.61 3.56 3.89
C ARG A 32 5.13 2.53 4.89
N HIS A 33 4.21 1.91 5.60
CA HIS A 33 4.51 0.69 6.36
C HIS A 33 4.59 -0.48 5.38
N TYR A 34 5.63 -0.47 4.55
CA TYR A 34 5.98 -1.56 3.67
C TYR A 34 7.35 -2.03 4.14
N THR A 35 7.37 -3.16 4.85
CA THR A 35 8.62 -3.68 5.42
C THR A 35 9.38 -4.49 4.39
N GLU A 36 10.65 -4.80 4.68
CA GLU A 36 11.43 -5.71 3.84
C GLU A 36 10.79 -7.09 3.76
N GLU A 37 10.10 -7.54 4.81
CA GLU A 37 9.34 -8.78 4.82
C GLU A 37 8.14 -8.72 3.86
N ASP A 38 7.39 -7.61 3.83
CA ASP A 38 6.28 -7.42 2.89
C ASP A 38 6.79 -7.50 1.43
N LEU A 39 7.95 -6.87 1.15
CA LEU A 39 8.60 -6.94 -0.16
C LEU A 39 9.01 -8.37 -0.52
N HIS A 40 9.60 -9.10 0.42
CA HIS A 40 10.07 -10.46 0.20
C HIS A 40 8.92 -11.42 -0.13
N VAL A 41 7.79 -11.27 0.58
CA VAL A 41 6.56 -12.03 0.33
C VAL A 41 6.01 -11.72 -1.06
N ASP A 42 5.91 -10.45 -1.45
CA ASP A 42 5.41 -10.06 -2.77
C ASP A 42 6.30 -10.57 -3.91
N ILE A 43 7.63 -10.52 -3.75
CA ILE A 43 8.58 -11.10 -4.72
C ILE A 43 8.34 -12.61 -4.85
N PHE A 44 8.25 -13.33 -3.73
CA PHE A 44 8.03 -14.78 -3.74
C PHE A 44 6.73 -15.15 -4.45
N TYR A 45 5.62 -14.45 -4.16
CA TYR A 45 4.34 -14.67 -4.84
C TYR A 45 4.38 -14.30 -6.33
N GLY A 46 5.08 -13.22 -6.70
CA GLY A 46 5.20 -12.78 -8.09
C GLY A 46 6.18 -13.59 -8.94
N SER A 47 7.14 -14.29 -8.30
CA SER A 47 8.13 -15.15 -8.97
C SER A 47 7.74 -16.63 -8.99
N SER A 48 6.62 -17.00 -8.35
CA SER A 48 6.10 -18.37 -8.38
C SER A 48 5.31 -18.59 -9.67
N GLU A 49 6.01 -18.98 -10.75
CA GLU A 49 5.42 -19.68 -11.91
C GLU A 49 5.19 -21.17 -11.61
#